data_AF-A0MK84-F1
#
_entry.id   AF-A0MK84-F1
#
_cell.length_a   1.000
_cell.length_b   1.000
_cell.length_c   1.000
_cell.angle_alpha   90.00
_cell.angle_beta   90.00
_cell.angle_gamma   90.00
#
_symmetry.space_group_name_H-M   'P 1'
#
loop_
_entity.id
_entity.type
_entity.pdbx_description
1 polymer ?
#
loop_
_entity_poly.entity_id
_entity_poly.type
_entity_poly.pdbx_seq_one_letter_code
_entity_poly.pdbx_strand_id
1 'polypeptide(L)'
;MERFSATQFFTGTWYVSHVQKNTSATVCQTFTTKDENGTLVVEYSFNQDGQQKNVRCEGQRGEEKKVAFKCKVNSAHTFDADFIVLDTDYTDYALFYRCVTFTSGSKDDNHLVIRRSSGNQPIPASLTSLTSDLNLLSCESLRTPVT
;
A
#
# COMPACT_ATOMS: atom_id res chain seq x y z
N MET A 1 8.45 -11.01 12.87
CA MET A 1 8.37 -11.81 11.64
C MET A 1 9.75 -12.30 11.20
N GLU A 2 9.97 -13.62 11.27
CA GLU A 2 11.10 -14.28 10.61
C GLU A 2 10.73 -14.62 9.17
N ARG A 3 11.59 -14.26 8.20
CA ARG A 3 11.50 -14.61 6.77
C ARG A 3 10.18 -14.25 6.07
N PHE A 4 10.09 -13.01 5.57
CA PHE A 4 9.00 -12.57 4.68
C PHE A 4 8.94 -13.38 3.38
N SER A 5 7.72 -13.73 2.97
CA SER A 5 7.45 -14.41 1.70
C SER A 5 6.78 -13.48 0.70
N ALA A 6 7.57 -12.95 -0.25
CA ALA A 6 7.05 -12.07 -1.30
C ALA A 6 5.96 -12.76 -2.15
N THR A 7 6.11 -14.05 -2.45
CA THR A 7 5.12 -14.80 -3.25
C THR A 7 3.77 -14.94 -2.56
N GLN A 8 3.73 -15.00 -1.23
CA GLN A 8 2.48 -15.05 -0.46
C GLN A 8 1.86 -13.66 -0.27
N PHE A 9 2.68 -12.61 -0.22
CA PHE A 9 2.18 -11.25 -0.07
C PHE A 9 1.65 -10.67 -1.38
N PHE A 10 2.41 -10.80 -2.47
CA PHE A 10 2.12 -10.23 -3.79
C PHE A 10 1.22 -11.16 -4.61
N THR A 11 0.04 -11.44 -4.08
CA THR A 11 -1.02 -12.17 -4.75
C THR A 11 -2.37 -11.62 -4.32
N GLY A 12 -3.32 -11.49 -5.24
CA GLY A 12 -4.69 -11.07 -4.95
C GLY A 12 -4.84 -9.59 -4.61
N THR A 13 -5.95 -9.26 -3.94
CA THR A 13 -6.38 -7.89 -3.64
C THR A 13 -6.08 -7.52 -2.20
N TRP A 14 -5.76 -6.25 -1.99
CA TRP A 14 -5.58 -5.62 -0.69
C TRP A 14 -6.40 -4.33 -0.60
N TYR A 15 -7.01 -4.11 0.56
CA TYR A 15 -7.80 -2.93 0.88
C TYR A 15 -7.10 -2.14 1.97
N VAL A 16 -6.75 -0.88 1.72
CA VAL A 16 -6.21 -0.01 2.77
C VAL A 16 -7.32 0.32 3.77
N SER A 17 -7.09 -0.03 5.03
CA SER A 17 -8.03 0.18 6.14
C SER A 17 -7.62 1.37 7.02
N HIS A 18 -6.31 1.54 7.25
CA HIS A 18 -5.77 2.61 8.07
C HIS A 18 -4.50 3.17 7.48
N VAL A 19 -4.27 4.46 7.74
CA VAL A 19 -3.10 5.22 7.27
C VAL A 19 -2.60 6.13 8.39
N GLN A 20 -1.30 6.38 8.44
CA GLN A 20 -0.75 7.37 9.37
C GLN A 20 -1.04 8.80 8.92
N LYS A 21 -0.99 9.06 7.62
CA LYS A 21 -1.12 10.40 7.03
C LYS A 21 -2.13 10.40 5.89
N ASN A 22 -2.93 11.46 5.76
CA ASN A 22 -3.77 11.66 4.58
C ASN A 22 -2.95 12.34 3.46
N THR A 23 -2.08 11.57 2.79
CA THR A 23 -1.11 12.11 1.82
C THR A 23 -1.70 12.42 0.45
N SER A 24 -2.83 11.82 0.09
CA SER A 24 -3.50 12.05 -1.20
C SER A 24 -4.93 11.53 -1.17
N ALA A 25 -5.75 11.94 -2.15
CA ALA A 25 -7.09 11.40 -2.35
C ALA A 25 -7.13 9.88 -2.59
N THR A 26 -6.00 9.27 -2.96
CA THR A 26 -5.89 7.83 -3.25
C THR A 26 -5.22 7.06 -2.11
N VAL A 27 -4.89 7.70 -0.99
CA VAL A 27 -4.16 7.05 0.11
C VAL A 27 -4.88 5.79 0.65
N CYS A 28 -6.22 5.82 0.62
CA CYS A 28 -7.12 4.75 1.06
C CYS A 28 -7.65 3.88 -0.11
N GLN A 29 -6.85 3.70 -1.16
CA GLN A 29 -7.22 2.92 -2.34
C GLN A 29 -7.17 1.41 -2.11
N THR A 30 -7.97 0.69 -2.89
CA THR A 30 -7.80 -0.75 -3.12
C THR A 30 -6.74 -0.96 -4.18
N PHE A 31 -5.90 -1.98 -4.03
CA PHE A 31 -4.93 -2.36 -5.05
C PHE A 31 -4.82 -3.88 -5.18
N THR A 32 -4.41 -4.32 -6.35
CA THR A 32 -4.09 -5.73 -6.63
C THR A 32 -2.59 -5.91 -6.63
N THR A 33 -2.17 -7.13 -6.30
CA THR A 33 -0.78 -7.54 -6.30
C THR A 33 -0.65 -8.88 -7.00
N LYS A 34 0.47 -9.08 -7.71
CA LYS A 34 0.74 -10.32 -8.45
C LYS A 34 2.24 -10.52 -8.60
N ASP A 35 2.64 -11.76 -8.77
CA ASP A 35 3.99 -12.18 -9.15
C ASP A 35 3.95 -12.68 -10.60
N GLU A 36 4.43 -11.87 -11.52
CA GLU A 36 4.53 -12.18 -12.94
C GLU A 36 5.95 -12.72 -13.23
N ASN A 37 6.16 -14.01 -12.96
CA ASN A 37 7.41 -14.73 -13.23
C ASN A 37 8.65 -14.08 -12.57
N GLY A 38 8.54 -13.69 -11.30
CA GLY A 38 9.60 -13.04 -10.52
C GLY A 38 9.50 -11.53 -10.47
N THR A 39 8.68 -10.92 -11.34
CA THR A 39 8.36 -9.48 -11.28
C THR A 39 7.15 -9.27 -10.39
N LEU A 40 7.37 -8.61 -9.25
CA LEU A 40 6.31 -8.21 -8.35
C LEU A 40 5.59 -7.01 -8.93
N VAL A 41 4.26 -7.05 -8.98
CA VAL A 41 3.43 -6.00 -9.54
C VAL A 41 2.42 -5.52 -8.52
N VAL A 42 2.23 -4.21 -8.45
CA VAL A 42 1.10 -3.56 -7.76
C VAL A 42 0.32 -2.74 -8.78
N GLU A 43 -1.00 -2.91 -8.81
CA GLU A 43 -1.89 -2.22 -9.75
C GLU A 43 -3.09 -1.62 -9.02
N TYR A 44 -3.49 -0.43 -9.45
CA TYR A 44 -4.74 0.21 -9.04
C TYR A 44 -5.15 1.28 -10.04
N SER A 45 -6.40 1.71 -9.98
CA SER A 45 -6.91 2.81 -10.80
C SER A 45 -7.58 3.85 -9.91
N PHE A 46 -7.52 5.11 -10.34
CA PHE A 46 -8.24 6.20 -9.70
C PHE A 46 -8.74 7.19 -10.75
N ASN A 47 -9.76 7.96 -10.41
CA ASN A 47 -10.25 9.04 -11.27
C ASN A 47 -9.61 10.35 -10.86
N GLN A 48 -9.07 11.08 -11.83
CA GLN A 48 -8.56 12.43 -11.66
C GLN A 48 -9.07 13.27 -12.82
N ASP A 49 -9.75 14.37 -12.52
CA ASP A 49 -10.31 15.30 -13.52
C ASP A 49 -11.23 14.61 -14.55
N GLY A 50 -12.05 13.66 -14.08
CA GLY A 50 -12.96 12.87 -14.93
C GLY A 50 -12.26 11.84 -15.82
N GLN A 51 -10.94 11.69 -15.73
CA GLN A 51 -10.17 10.68 -16.45
C GLN A 51 -9.72 9.56 -15.52
N GLN A 52 -9.93 8.32 -15.96
CA GLN A 52 -9.35 7.16 -15.30
C GLN A 52 -7.83 7.15 -15.51
N LYS A 53 -7.10 7.08 -14.41
CA LYS A 53 -5.64 6.90 -14.36
C LYS A 53 -5.36 5.49 -13.86
N ASN A 54 -4.54 4.76 -14.60
CA ASN A 54 -4.12 3.40 -14.25
C ASN A 54 -2.69 3.44 -13.76
N VAL A 55 -2.46 2.91 -12.57
CA VAL A 55 -1.14 2.79 -11.97
C VAL A 55 -0.69 1.34 -12.07
N ARG A 56 0.53 1.16 -12.56
CA ARG A 56 1.25 -0.11 -12.51
C ARG A 56 2.64 0.14 -11.98
N CYS A 57 2.95 -0.53 -10.88
CA CYS A 57 4.24 -0.52 -10.22
C CYS A 57 4.90 -1.89 -10.41
N GLU A 58 6.14 -1.90 -10.90
CA GLU A 58 6.91 -3.13 -11.09
C GLU A 58 8.16 -3.08 -10.22
N GLY A 59 8.39 -4.16 -9.50
CA GLY A 59 9.52 -4.34 -8.59
C GLY A 59 10.10 -5.73 -8.73
N GLN A 60 11.34 -5.89 -8.29
CA GLN A 60 12.01 -7.18 -8.17
C GLN A 60 12.11 -7.57 -6.70
N ARG A 61 12.19 -8.86 -6.42
CA ARG A 61 12.43 -9.34 -5.05
C ARG A 61 13.77 -8.78 -4.56
N GLY A 62 13.72 -7.94 -3.53
CA GLY A 62 14.90 -7.36 -2.88
C GLY A 62 15.39 -8.21 -1.71
N GLU A 63 16.32 -7.65 -0.95
CA GLU A 63 16.80 -8.25 0.29
C GLU A 63 15.69 -8.19 1.38
N GLU A 64 15.17 -9.36 1.72
CA GLU A 64 14.24 -9.64 2.81
C GLU A 64 12.85 -9.01 2.70
N LYS A 65 12.62 -7.84 3.32
CA LYS A 65 11.28 -7.25 3.58
C LYS A 65 11.01 -5.99 2.77
N LYS A 66 12.03 -5.48 2.08
CA LYS A 66 11.96 -4.27 1.26
C LYS A 66 11.79 -4.64 -0.20
N VAL A 67 10.81 -4.02 -0.85
CA VAL A 67 10.61 -4.11 -2.30
C VAL A 67 10.58 -2.70 -2.87
N ALA A 68 11.49 -2.43 -3.80
CA ALA A 68 11.54 -1.19 -4.56
C ALA A 68 10.74 -1.35 -5.85
N PHE A 69 9.90 -0.37 -6.14
CA PHE A 69 8.99 -0.34 -7.29
C PHE A 69 9.25 0.89 -8.15
N LYS A 70 9.16 0.70 -9.47
CA LYS A 70 9.02 1.78 -10.46
C LYS A 70 7.58 1.86 -10.90
N CYS A 71 6.94 3.01 -10.71
CA CYS A 71 5.51 3.18 -10.93
C CYS A 71 5.19 4.10 -12.10
N LYS A 72 4.32 3.59 -12.98
CA LYS A 72 3.82 4.30 -14.15
C LYS A 72 2.35 4.64 -13.96
N VAL A 73 1.97 5.86 -14.35
CA VAL A 73 0.57 6.29 -14.51
C VAL A 73 0.30 6.36 -16.01
N ASN A 74 -0.66 5.59 -16.51
CA ASN A 74 -0.96 5.50 -17.95
C ASN A 74 0.32 5.30 -18.80
N SER A 75 1.18 4.39 -18.36
CA SER A 75 2.49 4.05 -18.97
C SER A 75 3.61 5.08 -18.81
N ALA A 76 3.35 6.29 -18.29
CA ALA A 76 4.39 7.29 -18.02
C ALA A 76 4.97 7.11 -16.61
N HIS A 77 6.30 7.00 -16.49
CA HIS A 77 6.97 6.94 -15.18
C HIS A 77 6.69 8.22 -14.39
N THR A 78 6.13 8.05 -13.19
CA THR A 78 5.63 9.18 -12.39
C THR A 78 6.22 9.20 -10.99
N PHE A 79 6.49 8.03 -10.41
CA PHE A 79 7.10 7.91 -9.09
C PHE A 79 7.77 6.56 -8.90
N ASP A 80 8.67 6.48 -7.93
CA ASP A 80 9.19 5.24 -7.37
C ASP A 80 8.64 5.04 -5.96
N ALA A 81 8.51 3.78 -5.53
CA ALA A 81 8.00 3.46 -4.21
C ALA A 81 8.82 2.36 -3.54
N ASP A 82 9.18 2.56 -2.28
CA ASP A 82 9.77 1.56 -1.41
C ASP A 82 8.70 1.05 -0.44
N PHE A 83 8.40 -0.25 -0.50
CA PHE A 83 7.52 -0.92 0.45
C PHE A 83 8.37 -1.73 1.42
N ILE A 84 8.16 -1.54 2.72
CA ILE A 84 8.80 -2.30 3.78
C ILE A 84 7.71 -3.00 4.58
N VAL A 85 7.58 -4.31 4.43
CA VAL A 85 6.57 -5.10 5.14
C VAL A 85 7.04 -5.32 6.58
N LEU A 86 6.29 -4.75 7.53
CA LEU A 86 6.64 -4.79 8.96
C LEU A 86 6.06 -6.04 9.62
N ASP A 87 4.80 -6.35 9.31
CA ASP A 87 4.15 -7.59 9.73
C ASP A 87 3.00 -7.99 8.79
N THR A 88 2.70 -9.28 8.68
CA THR A 88 1.62 -9.83 7.85
C THR A 88 1.39 -11.30 8.22
N ASP A 89 0.13 -11.71 8.23
CA ASP A 89 -0.25 -13.12 8.28
C ASP A 89 -0.58 -13.70 6.89
N TYR A 90 -0.36 -12.90 5.84
CA TYR A 90 -0.62 -13.14 4.42
C TYR A 90 -2.10 -13.33 4.02
N THR A 91 -2.94 -13.76 4.96
CA THR A 91 -4.30 -14.24 4.73
C THR A 91 -5.37 -13.26 5.16
N ASP A 92 -5.05 -12.28 6.01
CA ASP A 92 -6.01 -11.31 6.50
C ASP A 92 -5.44 -9.89 6.55
N TYR A 93 -4.20 -9.71 7.02
CA TYR A 93 -3.61 -8.37 7.21
C TYR A 93 -2.17 -8.23 6.73
N ALA A 94 -1.80 -6.97 6.52
CA ALA A 94 -0.42 -6.54 6.66
C ALA A 94 -0.32 -5.12 7.22
N LEU A 95 0.77 -4.88 7.95
CA LEU A 95 1.29 -3.56 8.25
C LEU A 95 2.53 -3.35 7.39
N PHE A 96 2.57 -2.27 6.62
CA PHE A 96 3.75 -1.92 5.85
C PHE A 96 4.01 -0.41 5.87
N TYR A 97 5.27 -0.06 5.79
CA TYR A 97 5.72 1.29 5.54
C TYR A 97 5.90 1.48 4.03
N ARG A 98 5.41 2.61 3.52
CA ARG A 98 5.56 3.05 2.13
C ARG A 98 6.28 4.38 2.10
N CYS A 99 7.34 4.47 1.31
CA CYS A 99 7.96 5.74 0.92
C CYS A 99 7.84 5.91 -0.59
N VAL A 100 7.43 7.09 -1.04
CA VAL A 100 7.25 7.46 -2.45
C VAL A 100 8.22 8.58 -2.78
N THR A 101 8.89 8.49 -3.93
CA THR A 101 9.67 9.58 -4.51
C THR A 101 9.09 9.90 -5.88
N PHE A 102 8.54 11.10 -6.05
CA PHE A 102 7.98 11.55 -7.32
C PHE A 102 9.08 12.00 -8.27
N THR A 103 8.81 11.97 -9.58
CA THR A 103 9.76 12.48 -10.60
C THR A 103 10.05 13.98 -10.46
N SER A 104 9.18 14.73 -9.77
CA SER A 104 9.43 16.12 -9.36
C SER A 104 10.50 16.28 -8.27
N GLY A 105 10.91 15.19 -7.62
CA GLY A 105 11.85 15.17 -6.49
C GLY A 105 11.19 15.24 -5.12
N SER A 106 9.88 15.53 -5.02
CA SER A 106 9.16 15.48 -3.74
C SER A 106 9.05 14.05 -3.23
N LYS A 107 8.93 13.91 -1.90
CA LYS A 107 8.82 12.62 -1.22
C LYS A 107 7.68 12.63 -0.23
N ASP A 108 7.00 11.49 -0.12
CA ASP A 108 5.95 11.24 0.86
C ASP A 108 6.10 9.86 1.45
N ASP A 109 5.75 9.70 2.72
CA ASP A 109 5.80 8.42 3.41
C ASP A 109 4.53 8.15 4.23
N ASN A 110 4.31 6.88 4.54
CA ASN A 110 3.13 6.47 5.30
C ASN A 110 3.30 5.08 5.90
N HIS A 111 2.69 4.85 7.07
CA HIS A 111 2.40 3.51 7.56
C HIS A 111 0.97 3.15 7.22
N LEU A 112 0.76 1.96 6.66
CA LEU A 112 -0.55 1.51 6.22
C LEU A 112 -0.88 0.14 6.80
N VAL A 113 -2.13 -0.01 7.26
CA VAL A 113 -2.72 -1.31 7.53
C VAL A 113 -3.63 -1.69 6.37
N ILE A 114 -3.31 -2.80 5.72
CA ILE A 114 -4.10 -3.37 4.63
C ILE A 114 -4.77 -4.67 5.05
N ARG A 115 -5.91 -4.96 4.43
CA ARG A 115 -6.78 -6.09 4.73
C ARG A 115 -7.09 -6.88 3.48
N ARG A 116 -7.28 -8.20 3.59
CA ARG A 116 -7.76 -9.04 2.48
C ARG A 116 -9.25 -8.84 2.19
N SER A 117 -9.99 -8.42 3.19
CA SER A 117 -11.41 -8.07 3.07
C SER A 117 -11.61 -6.56 3.07
N SER A 118 -12.59 -6.09 2.29
CA SER A 118 -12.99 -4.69 2.28
C SER A 118 -13.76 -4.31 3.55
N GLY A 119 -14.01 -3.00 3.70
CA GLY A 119 -14.83 -2.44 4.76
C GLY A 119 -14.04 -1.79 5.89
N ASN A 120 -14.78 -1.36 6.92
CA ASN A 120 -14.28 -0.56 8.03
C ASN A 120 -13.78 -1.47 9.16
N GLN A 121 -12.85 -2.36 8.81
CA GLN A 121 -12.31 -3.32 9.75
C GLN A 121 -11.39 -2.62 10.75
N PRO A 122 -11.44 -2.96 12.05
CA PRO A 122 -10.52 -2.41 13.04
C PRO A 122 -9.08 -2.90 12.76
N ILE A 123 -8.11 -2.24 13.40
CA ILE A 123 -6.72 -2.74 13.40
C ILE A 123 -6.69 -4.13 14.08
N PRO A 124 -6.11 -5.16 13.44
CA PRO A 124 -5.95 -6.48 14.03
C PRO A 124 -5.21 -6.43 15.37
N ALA A 125 -5.68 -7.21 16.35
CA ALA A 125 -5.09 -7.26 17.68
C ALA A 125 -3.59 -7.62 17.65
N SER A 126 -3.17 -8.46 16.70
CA SER A 126 -1.77 -8.84 16.46
C SER A 126 -0.86 -7.67 16.07
N LEU A 127 -1.42 -6.60 15.49
CA LEU A 127 -0.69 -5.39 15.11
C LEU A 127 -0.64 -4.33 16.22
N THR A 128 -1.32 -4.52 17.35
CA THR A 128 -1.48 -3.48 18.39
C THR A 128 -0.13 -2.94 18.89
N SER A 129 0.83 -3.82 19.17
CA SER A 129 2.16 -3.42 19.66
C SER A 129 2.95 -2.60 18.63
N LEU A 130 2.74 -2.85 17.34
CA LEU A 130 3.41 -2.13 16.25
C LEU A 130 2.71 -0.84 15.83
N THR A 131 1.44 -0.66 16.21
CA THR A 131 0.60 0.43 15.70
C THR A 131 0.17 1.44 16.76
N SER A 132 0.27 1.10 18.05
CA SER A 132 -0.17 1.94 19.17
C SER A 132 0.39 3.37 19.14
N ASP A 133 1.67 3.54 18.79
CA ASP A 133 2.32 4.86 18.74
C ASP A 133 2.25 5.53 17.35
N LEU A 134 1.63 4.88 16.36
CA LEU A 134 1.61 5.39 14.99
C LEU A 134 0.49 6.40 14.73
N ASN A 135 -0.47 6.56 15.65
CA ASN A 135 -1.63 7.46 15.50
C ASN A 135 -2.39 7.24 14.17
N LEU A 136 -2.68 5.98 13.85
CA LEU A 136 -3.31 5.63 12.57
C LEU A 136 -4.75 6.14 12.49
N LEU A 137 -5.10 6.73 11.34
CA LEU A 137 -6.43 7.18 10.97
C LEU A 137 -7.14 6.09 10.17
N SER A 138 -8.43 5.85 10.44
CA SER A 138 -9.23 4.91 9.65
C SER A 138 -9.59 5.53 8.31
N CYS A 139 -9.53 4.74 7.24
CA CYS A 139 -9.96 5.15 5.91
C CYS A 139 -11.46 5.43 5.82
N GLU A 140 -12.25 4.90 6.75
CA GLU A 140 -13.65 5.27 6.95
C GLU A 140 -13.76 6.76 7.32
N SER A 141 -13.04 7.19 8.37
CA SER A 141 -13.11 8.56 8.88
C SER A 141 -12.66 9.60 7.84
N LEU A 142 -11.73 9.23 6.96
CA LEU A 142 -11.24 10.08 5.88
C LEU A 142 -12.22 10.21 4.70
N ARG A 143 -13.19 9.30 4.55
CA ARG A 143 -14.20 9.33 3.49
C ARG A 143 -15.47 10.07 3.90
N THR A 144 -15.75 10.14 5.20
CA THR A 144 -16.84 10.96 5.73
C THR A 144 -16.48 12.45 5.63
N PRO A 145 -17.33 13.30 5.01
CA PRO A 145 -17.20 14.74 5.15
C PRO A 145 -17.24 15.10 6.63
N VAL A 146 -16.32 15.96 7.08
CA VAL A 146 -16.48 16.64 8.37
C VAL A 146 -17.79 17.41 8.29
N THR A 147 -18.73 17.05 9.17
CA THR A 147 -20.08 17.62 9.22
C THR A 147 -20.06 19.01 9.85
#